data_AF-A0A7C4EIJ0-F1
#
_entry.id   AF-A0A7C4EIJ0-F1
#
_cell.length_a   1.000
_cell.length_b   1.000
_cell.length_c   1.000
_cell.angle_alpha   90.00
_cell.angle_beta   90.00
_cell.angle_gamma   90.00
#
_symmetry.space_group_name_H-M   'P 1'
#
loop_
_entity.id
_entity.type
_entity.pdbx_description
1 polymer ?
#
loop_
_entity_poly.entity_id
_entity_poly.type
_entity_poly.pdbx_seq_one_letter_code
_entity_poly.pdbx_strand_id
1 'polypeptide(L)' 'MEQLCRDHGIAPPTYCSWKRKYGAMNEPEVRRRRDLEKDNSRLKRLLAERDVEIGVIKEFLGKKSPT' A
#
# COMPACT_ATOMS: atom_id res chain seq x y z
N MET A 1 11.74 -21.21 -18.50
CA MET A 1 11.47 -19.81 -18.10
C MET A 1 10.87 -19.02 -19.25
N GLU A 2 11.57 -18.94 -20.38
CA GLU A 2 11.08 -18.26 -21.58
C GLU A 2 9.78 -18.88 -22.14
N GLN A 3 9.68 -20.22 -22.15
CA GLN A 3 8.45 -20.92 -22.55
C GLN A 3 7.27 -20.62 -21.62
N LEU A 4 7.45 -20.75 -20.30
CA LEU A 4 6.44 -20.38 -19.29
C LEU A 4 5.95 -18.94 -19.47
N CYS A 5 6.86 -18.00 -19.75
CA CYS A 5 6.51 -16.63 -20.08
C CYS A 5 5.68 -16.50 -21.35
N ARG A 6 6.04 -17.21 -22.42
CA ARG A 6 5.25 -17.25 -23.67
C ARG A 6 3.86 -17.84 -23.44
N ASP A 7 3.77 -18.98 -22.76
CA ASP A 7 2.52 -19.70 -22.51
C ASP A 7 1.52 -18.86 -21.70
N HIS A 8 2.02 -18.03 -20.79
CA HIS A 8 1.20 -17.15 -19.95
C HIS A 8 1.13 -15.70 -20.44
N GLY A 9 1.74 -15.35 -21.59
CA GLY A 9 1.77 -13.98 -22.11
C GLY A 9 2.49 -12.99 -21.17
N ILE A 10 3.43 -13.45 -20.35
CA ILE A 10 4.18 -12.65 -19.38
C ILE A 10 5.55 -12.31 -19.97
N ALA A 11 5.96 -11.05 -19.88
CA ALA A 11 7.33 -10.68 -20.25
C ALA A 11 8.34 -11.28 -19.24
N PRO A 12 9.47 -11.85 -19.68
CA PRO A 12 10.47 -12.43 -18.78
C PRO A 12 10.95 -11.51 -17.64
N PRO A 13 11.17 -10.19 -17.87
CA PRO A 13 11.52 -9.27 -16.79
C PRO A 13 10.44 -9.15 -15.71
N THR A 14 9.15 -9.17 -16.11
CA THR A 14 8.01 -9.11 -15.19
C THR A 14 7.99 -10.30 -14.24
N TYR A 15 8.17 -11.50 -14.79
CA TYR A 15 8.25 -12.71 -13.97
C TYR A 15 9.45 -12.67 -13.03
N CYS A 16 10.63 -12.24 -13.50
CA CYS A 16 11.81 -12.13 -12.64
C CYS A 16 11.56 -11.16 -11.46
N SER A 17 10.88 -10.05 -11.70
CA SER A 17 10.46 -9.12 -10.64
C SER A 17 9.53 -9.78 -9.62
N TRP A 18 8.53 -10.54 -10.10
CA TRP A 18 7.64 -11.29 -9.21
C TRP A 18 8.38 -12.38 -8.45
N LYS A 19 9.26 -13.14 -9.09
CA LYS A 19 10.08 -14.15 -8.43
C LYS A 19 10.96 -13.53 -7.34
N ARG A 20 11.56 -12.35 -7.57
CA ARG A 20 12.31 -11.63 -6.54
C ARG A 20 11.42 -11.17 -5.37
N LYS A 21 10.19 -10.73 -5.65
CA LYS A 21 9.27 -10.17 -4.63
C LYS A 21 8.48 -11.23 -3.86
N TYR A 22 8.16 -12.36 -4.49
CA TYR A 22 7.23 -13.39 -3.98
C TYR A 22 7.85 -14.79 -3.91
N GLY A 23 8.99 -15.05 -4.55
CA GLY A 23 9.51 -16.41 -4.73
C GLY A 23 9.99 -17.13 -3.47
N ALA A 24 10.15 -16.40 -2.36
CA ALA A 24 10.45 -16.97 -1.04
C ALA A 24 9.20 -17.15 -0.16
N MET A 25 8.00 -16.88 -0.69
CA MET A 25 6.73 -16.95 0.04
C MET A 25 5.84 -18.05 -0.53
N ASN A 26 5.03 -18.64 0.34
CA ASN A 26 3.95 -19.53 -0.07
C ASN A 26 2.69 -18.74 -0.51
N GLU A 27 1.74 -19.41 -1.16
CA GLU A 27 0.50 -18.75 -1.64
C GLU A 27 -0.28 -18.02 -0.52
N PRO A 28 -0.49 -18.62 0.68
CA PRO A 28 -1.16 -17.93 1.78
C PRO A 28 -0.43 -16.66 2.24
N GLU A 29 0.90 -16.69 2.28
CA GLU A 29 1.72 -15.53 2.64
C GLU A 29 1.61 -14.42 1.59
N VAL A 30 1.62 -14.76 0.30
CA VAL A 30 1.44 -13.79 -0.79
C VAL A 30 0.06 -13.13 -0.70
N ARG A 31 -0.98 -13.92 -0.46
CA ARG A 31 -2.36 -13.43 -0.27
C ARG A 31 -2.46 -12.49 0.92
N ARG A 32 -2.00 -12.94 2.10
CA ARG A 32 -2.00 -12.14 3.33
C ARG A 32 -1.23 -10.83 3.15
N ARG A 33 -0.10 -10.86 2.45
CA ARG A 33 0.70 -9.66 2.19
C ARG A 33 -0.06 -8.65 1.33
N ARG A 34 -0.77 -9.10 0.30
CA ARG A 34 -1.60 -8.23 -0.54
C ARG A 34 -2.74 -7.59 0.25
N ASP A 35 -3.40 -8.35 1.12
CA ASP A 35 -4.48 -7.85 1.97
C ASP A 35 -3.95 -6.80 2.96
N LEU A 36 -2.80 -7.06 3.58
CA LEU A 36 -2.13 -6.09 4.45
C LEU A 36 -1.67 -4.83 3.70
N GLU A 37 -1.15 -4.96 2.48
CA GLU A 37 -0.80 -3.80 1.63
C GLU A 37 -2.06 -2.93 1.38
N LYS A 38 -3.20 -3.55 1.06
CA LYS A 38 -4.48 -2.85 0.84
C LYS A 38 -4.99 -2.15 2.09
N ASP A 39 -4.98 -2.84 3.23
CA ASP A 39 -5.43 -2.29 4.50
C ASP A 39 -4.52 -1.16 4.96
N ASN A 40 -3.21 -1.30 4.81
CA ASN A 40 -2.25 -0.26 5.15
C ASN A 40 -2.48 1.01 4.32
N SER A 41 -2.72 0.87 3.01
CA SER A 41 -3.07 2.01 2.15
C SER A 41 -4.36 2.70 2.60
N ARG A 42 -5.41 1.93 2.94
CA ARG A 42 -6.66 2.48 3.45
C ARG A 42 -6.45 3.22 4.77
N LEU A 43 -5.72 2.62 5.71
CA LEU A 43 -5.45 3.20 7.03
C LEU A 43 -4.62 4.47 6.93
N LYS A 44 -3.58 4.50 6.08
CA LYS A 44 -2.78 5.71 5.83
C LYS A 44 -3.62 6.86 5.29
N ARG A 45 -4.55 6.58 4.38
CA ARG A 45 -5.48 7.58 3.86
C ARG A 45 -6.37 8.15 4.97
N LEU A 46 -7.02 7.27 5.75
CA LEU A 46 -7.88 7.70 6.85
C LEU A 46 -7.11 8.51 7.89
N LEU A 47 -5.87 8.10 8.21
CA LEU A 47 -5.01 8.85 9.12
C LEU A 47 -4.72 10.25 8.59
N ALA A 48 -4.32 10.37 7.33
CA ALA A 48 -4.07 11.68 6.71
C ALA A 48 -5.31 12.58 6.71
N GLU A 49 -6.49 12.04 6.41
CA GLU A 49 -7.76 12.77 6.48
C GLU A 49 -8.03 13.30 7.91
N ARG A 50 -7.77 12.47 8.94
CA ARG A 50 -7.92 12.87 10.36
C ARG A 50 -6.91 13.91 10.80
N ASP A 51 -5.66 13.79 10.37
CA ASP A 51 -4.62 14.76 10.71
C ASP A 51 -4.96 16.14 10.14
N VAL A 52 -5.55 16.20 8.94
CA VAL A 52 -6.07 17.44 8.35
C VAL A 52 -7.21 18.02 9.20
N GLU A 53 -8.21 17.22 9.57
CA GLU A 53 -9.32 17.65 10.44
C GLU A 53 -8.82 18.22 11.78
N ILE A 54 -7.88 17.53 12.41
CA ILE A 54 -7.26 17.96 13.67
C ILE A 54 -6.49 19.27 13.48
N GLY A 55 -5.75 19.42 12.37
CA GLY A 55 -5.02 20.64 12.04
C GLY A 55 -5.95 21.84 11.94
N VAL A 56 -7.06 21.69 11.22
CA VAL A 56 -8.10 22.71 11.07
C VAL A 56 -8.68 23.09 12.44
N ILE A 57 -9.07 22.11 13.27
CA ILE A 57 -9.63 22.38 14.59
C ILE A 57 -8.63 23.14 15.48
N LYS A 58 -7.37 22.73 15.50
CA LYS A 58 -6.31 23.40 16.27
C LYS A 58 -6.10 24.84 15.81
N GLU A 59 -6.12 25.10 14.50
CA GLU A 59 -6.01 26.45 13.96
C GLU A 59 -7.19 27.33 14.40
N PHE A 60 -8.42 26.81 14.34
CA PHE A 60 -9.61 27.53 14.79
C PHE A 60 -9.59 27.83 16.30
N LEU A 61 -9.13 26.89 17.13
CA LEU A 61 -9.03 27.09 18.57
C LEU A 61 -7.89 28.05 18.94
N GLY A 62 -6.75 27.99 18.24
CA GLY A 62 -5.63 28.91 18.43
C GLY A 62 -5.98 30.36 18.07
N LYS A 63 -6.85 30.59 17.09
CA LYS A 63 -7.34 31.94 16.73
C LYS A 63 -8.32 32.54 17.75
N LYS A 64 -8.85 31.75 18.69
CA LYS A 64 -9.86 32.18 19.67
C LYS A 64 -9.29 32.59 21.04
N SER A 65 -7.96 32.56 21.23
CA SER A 65 -7.37 33.15 22.44
C SER A 65 -7.54 34.68 22.38
N PRO A 66 -8.32 35.30 23.28
CA PRO A 66 -8.44 36.74 23.34
C PRO A 66 -7.15 37.32 23.94
N THR A 67 -6.54 38.27 23.25
CA THR A 67 -5.87 39.41 23.91
C THR A 67 -6.91 40.45 24.25
#